data_AF-A0A915E7A8-F1
#
_entry.id   AF-A0A915E7A8-F1
#
_cell.length_a   1.000
_cell.length_b   1.000
_cell.length_c   1.000
_cell.angle_alpha   90.00
_cell.angle_beta   90.00
_cell.angle_gamma   90.00
#
_symmetry.space_group_name_H-M   'P 1'
#
loop_
_entity.id
_entity.type
_entity.pdbx_description
1 polymer ?
#
loop_
_entity_poly.entity_id
_entity_poly.type
_entity_poly.pdbx_seq_one_letter_code
_entity_poly.pdbx_strand_id
1 'polypeptide(L)'
;MTLSVPSISLDTAPEPGSPRPPDQASNSPSLRPLVVDSASLARAMNPEEGLSPLEKYLYALTFLERLHAALDASRKATGVNHIPVKEMQSTQDSLTVTILCYPLSVLKDSSHPPQLKLNLYVCTSDYRLVARLEYSGINLPSDTDVQIFERFFESHVCPLFNEMAVFTFVSICRIAYPPIFSSFAQIMLAQLDPQANYRWKSIYS
;
A
#
# COMPACT_ATOMS: atom_id res chain seq x y z
N MET A 1 -37.42 -37.10 -35.94
CA MET A 1 -36.08 -37.56 -36.39
C MET A 1 -35.18 -37.62 -35.18
N THR A 2 -35.06 -38.82 -34.63
CA THR A 2 -34.14 -39.21 -33.55
C THR A 2 -32.87 -39.74 -34.19
N LEU A 3 -31.70 -39.25 -33.79
CA LEU A 3 -30.43 -39.88 -34.14
C LEU A 3 -29.55 -39.99 -32.88
N SER A 4 -29.40 -41.26 -32.49
CA SER A 4 -28.59 -41.77 -31.39
C SER A 4 -27.10 -41.67 -31.68
N VAL A 5 -26.34 -41.59 -30.59
CA VAL A 5 -24.87 -41.72 -30.54
C VAL A 5 -24.49 -43.21 -30.70
N PRO A 6 -23.44 -43.55 -31.48
CA PRO A 6 -22.80 -44.85 -31.37
C PRO A 6 -21.63 -44.78 -30.36
N SER A 7 -21.57 -45.79 -29.49
CA SER A 7 -20.40 -46.12 -28.66
C SER A 7 -19.58 -47.20 -29.39
N ILE A 8 -18.26 -47.27 -29.20
CA ILE A 8 -17.46 -48.52 -29.13
C ILE A 8 -16.05 -48.22 -28.60
N SER A 9 -15.56 -49.22 -27.88
CA SER A 9 -14.52 -49.25 -26.86
C SER A 9 -13.09 -49.58 -27.34
N LEU A 10 -12.16 -49.44 -26.39
CA LEU A 10 -11.12 -50.40 -25.96
C LEU A 10 -9.63 -50.14 -26.30
N ASP A 11 -8.85 -50.11 -25.21
CA ASP A 11 -7.47 -50.53 -24.97
C ASP A 11 -6.32 -50.07 -25.89
N THR A 12 -5.37 -49.32 -25.31
CA THR A 12 -3.93 -49.58 -25.45
C THR A 12 -3.18 -48.97 -24.25
N ALA A 13 -2.52 -49.79 -23.44
CA ALA A 13 -1.34 -49.40 -22.63
C ALA A 13 -0.09 -49.94 -23.36
N PRO A 14 1.10 -49.30 -23.33
CA PRO A 14 1.94 -49.34 -22.11
C PRO A 14 2.94 -48.16 -21.88
N GLU A 15 3.47 -48.12 -20.64
CA GLU A 15 4.87 -47.78 -20.25
C GLU A 15 5.37 -46.30 -20.15
N PRO A 16 6.44 -46.06 -19.36
CA PRO A 16 6.51 -45.00 -18.35
C PRO A 16 7.55 -43.90 -18.68
N GLY A 17 7.46 -42.78 -17.94
CA GLY A 17 8.56 -41.82 -17.84
C GLY A 17 8.28 -40.46 -18.45
N SER A 18 7.68 -39.56 -17.67
CA SER A 18 7.99 -38.13 -17.79
C SER A 18 7.71 -37.43 -16.46
N PRO A 19 8.66 -36.64 -15.93
CA PRO A 19 8.48 -35.95 -14.66
C PRO A 19 7.42 -34.86 -14.82
N ARG A 20 6.38 -34.91 -13.97
CA ARG A 20 5.43 -33.80 -13.80
C ARG A 20 6.21 -32.53 -13.40
N PRO A 21 5.93 -31.36 -14.01
CA PRO A 21 6.37 -30.10 -13.44
C PRO A 21 5.68 -29.91 -12.06
N PRO A 22 6.37 -29.26 -11.10
CA PRO A 22 5.86 -29.12 -9.74
C PRO A 22 4.53 -28.35 -9.74
N ASP A 23 3.63 -28.84 -8.88
CA ASP A 23 2.30 -28.32 -8.62
C ASP A 23 2.33 -26.79 -8.54
N GLN A 24 1.58 -26.15 -9.45
CA GLN A 24 1.20 -24.76 -9.31
C GLN A 24 0.47 -24.65 -7.97
N ALA A 25 1.14 -24.01 -7.00
CA ALA A 25 0.55 -23.61 -5.75
C ALA A 25 -0.80 -22.97 -6.06
N SER A 26 -1.86 -23.60 -5.56
CA SER A 26 -3.20 -23.07 -5.55
C SER A 26 -3.20 -21.77 -4.75
N ASN A 27 -2.94 -20.66 -5.44
CA ASN A 27 -3.31 -19.32 -4.99
C ASN A 27 -4.84 -19.28 -4.98
N SER A 28 -5.43 -19.93 -3.99
CA SER A 28 -6.79 -19.66 -3.57
C SER A 28 -6.77 -18.25 -2.99
N PRO A 29 -7.50 -17.28 -3.58
CA PRO A 29 -7.67 -16.00 -2.92
C PRO A 29 -8.33 -16.30 -1.58
N SER A 30 -7.71 -15.89 -0.48
CA SER A 30 -8.33 -16.04 0.84
C SER A 30 -9.58 -15.18 0.84
N LEU A 31 -10.74 -15.77 0.55
CA LEU A 31 -12.05 -15.13 0.63
C LEU A 31 -12.37 -14.93 2.11
N ARG A 32 -11.77 -13.91 2.71
CA ARG A 32 -12.20 -13.42 4.02
C ARG A 32 -13.53 -12.70 3.80
N PRO A 33 -14.59 -13.05 4.55
CA PRO A 33 -15.87 -12.38 4.41
C PRO A 33 -15.71 -10.90 4.74
N LEU A 34 -16.13 -10.04 3.81
CA LEU A 34 -16.16 -8.60 4.02
C LEU A 34 -17.26 -8.27 5.02
N VAL A 35 -16.90 -8.03 6.27
CA VAL A 35 -17.84 -7.55 7.29
C VAL A 35 -17.96 -6.04 7.13
N VAL A 36 -19.14 -5.57 6.68
CA VAL A 36 -19.48 -4.14 6.59
C VAL A 36 -20.48 -3.85 7.71
N ASP A 37 -20.17 -2.90 8.59
CA ASP A 37 -21.12 -2.51 9.64
C ASP A 37 -22.32 -1.74 9.04
N SER A 38 -23.47 -1.82 9.70
CA SER A 38 -24.74 -1.25 9.21
C SER A 38 -24.73 0.29 9.14
N ALA A 39 -23.97 0.97 9.99
CA ALA A 39 -23.81 2.42 9.97
C ALA A 39 -22.92 2.87 8.81
N SER A 40 -21.98 2.02 8.41
CA SER A 40 -21.11 2.22 7.28
C SER A 40 -21.88 2.02 5.98
N LEU A 41 -22.65 0.94 5.88
CA LEU A 41 -23.55 0.68 4.74
C LEU A 41 -24.58 1.80 4.54
N ALA A 42 -25.19 2.30 5.62
CA ALA A 42 -26.19 3.37 5.55
C ALA A 42 -25.61 4.70 5.00
N ARG A 43 -24.36 5.03 5.36
CA ARG A 43 -23.65 6.20 4.81
C ARG A 43 -23.16 5.97 3.38
N ALA A 44 -22.78 4.74 3.05
CA ALA A 44 -22.40 4.31 1.70
C ALA A 44 -23.53 4.48 0.67
N MET A 45 -24.78 4.41 1.13
CA MET A 45 -25.99 4.51 0.31
C MET A 45 -26.51 5.93 0.08
N ASN A 46 -25.85 6.97 0.62
CA ASN A 46 -26.20 8.37 0.32
C ASN A 46 -25.32 8.90 -0.82
N PRO A 47 -25.87 9.09 -2.03
CA PRO A 47 -25.12 9.64 -3.15
C PRO A 47 -25.11 11.16 -3.05
N GLU A 48 -23.99 11.75 -2.60
CA GLU A 48 -23.65 13.12 -2.98
C GLU A 48 -22.67 13.09 -4.16
N GLU A 49 -22.75 14.10 -5.03
CA GLU A 49 -22.09 14.17 -6.34
C GLU A 49 -20.61 13.74 -6.32
N GLY A 50 -20.31 12.59 -6.92
CA GLY A 50 -18.98 11.97 -6.95
C GLY A 50 -19.05 10.43 -6.94
N LEU A 51 -17.90 9.76 -6.71
CA LEU A 51 -17.91 8.33 -6.38
C LEU A 51 -18.74 8.12 -5.11
N SER A 52 -19.66 7.15 -5.15
CA SER A 52 -20.47 6.80 -4.00
C SER A 52 -19.57 6.44 -2.81
N PRO A 53 -19.97 6.73 -1.56
CA PRO A 53 -19.13 6.41 -0.41
C PRO A 53 -18.88 4.89 -0.27
N LEU A 54 -19.79 4.05 -0.81
CA LEU A 54 -19.58 2.60 -0.94
C LEU A 54 -18.46 2.26 -1.92
N GLU A 55 -18.46 2.87 -3.10
CA GLU A 55 -17.40 2.66 -4.09
C GLU A 55 -16.04 3.08 -3.52
N LYS A 56 -15.96 4.21 -2.81
CA LYS A 56 -14.73 4.66 -2.12
C LYS A 56 -14.25 3.64 -1.09
N TYR A 57 -15.17 3.09 -0.31
CA TYR A 57 -14.85 2.06 0.69
C TYR A 57 -14.32 0.77 0.06
N LEU A 58 -15.04 0.21 -0.93
CA LEU A 58 -14.62 -1.00 -1.63
C LEU A 58 -13.29 -0.80 -2.36
N TYR A 59 -13.09 0.39 -2.93
CA TYR A 59 -11.84 0.78 -3.57
C TYR A 59 -10.67 0.85 -2.57
N ALA A 60 -10.87 1.45 -1.40
CA ALA A 60 -9.84 1.53 -0.37
C ALA A 60 -9.44 0.15 0.17
N LEU A 61 -10.42 -0.74 0.38
CA LEU A 61 -10.17 -2.11 0.84
C LEU A 61 -9.39 -2.94 -0.19
N THR A 62 -9.83 -2.90 -1.45
CA THR A 62 -9.13 -3.62 -2.53
C THR A 62 -7.71 -3.09 -2.73
N PHE A 63 -7.50 -1.77 -2.55
CA PHE A 63 -6.15 -1.20 -2.55
C PHE A 63 -5.29 -1.71 -1.40
N LEU A 64 -5.84 -1.74 -0.18
CA LEU A 64 -5.13 -2.23 1.01
C LEU A 64 -4.70 -3.69 0.86
N GLU A 65 -5.57 -4.56 0.35
CA GLU A 65 -5.24 -5.96 0.08
C GLU A 65 -4.13 -6.10 -0.96
N ARG A 66 -4.23 -5.34 -2.06
CA ARG A 66 -3.18 -5.32 -3.10
C ARG A 66 -1.85 -4.82 -2.56
N LEU A 67 -1.88 -3.75 -1.78
CA LEU A 67 -0.68 -3.16 -1.19
C LEU A 67 -0.04 -4.13 -0.18
N HIS A 68 -0.84 -4.82 0.63
CA HIS A 68 -0.35 -5.87 1.53
C HIS A 68 0.35 -6.99 0.75
N ALA A 69 -0.26 -7.49 -0.33
CA ALA A 69 0.35 -8.52 -1.17
C ALA A 69 1.66 -8.03 -1.82
N ALA A 70 1.68 -6.79 -2.31
CA ALA A 70 2.87 -6.18 -2.91
C ALA A 70 4.00 -6.00 -1.88
N LEU A 71 3.70 -5.53 -0.67
CA LEU A 71 4.66 -5.39 0.43
C LEU A 71 5.20 -6.74 0.89
N ASP A 72 4.35 -7.76 0.98
CA ASP A 72 4.80 -9.11 1.34
C ASP A 72 5.72 -9.72 0.27
N ALA A 73 5.40 -9.49 -1.01
CA ALA A 73 6.26 -9.89 -2.12
C ALA A 73 7.60 -9.13 -2.09
N SER A 74 7.58 -7.82 -1.85
CA SER A 74 8.79 -6.99 -1.71
C SER A 74 9.65 -7.44 -0.53
N ARG A 75 9.04 -7.82 0.60
CA ARG A 75 9.71 -8.35 1.79
C ARG A 75 10.43 -9.67 1.50
N LYS A 76 9.83 -10.53 0.68
CA LYS A 76 10.42 -11.82 0.28
C LYS A 76 11.49 -11.68 -0.79
N ALA A 77 11.44 -10.61 -1.59
CA ALA A 77 12.40 -10.34 -2.65
C ALA A 77 13.72 -9.77 -2.10
N THR A 78 14.84 -10.39 -2.46
CA THR A 78 16.19 -9.89 -2.18
C THR A 78 16.70 -9.08 -3.37
N GLY A 79 16.88 -7.77 -3.20
CA GLY A 79 17.38 -6.88 -4.25
C GLY A 79 17.70 -5.46 -3.76
N VAL A 80 18.27 -4.61 -4.61
CA VAL A 80 18.77 -3.27 -4.22
C VAL A 80 17.63 -2.28 -3.87
N ASN A 81 16.43 -2.49 -4.39
CA ASN A 81 15.28 -1.60 -4.20
C ASN A 81 14.22 -2.14 -3.22
N HIS A 82 14.59 -3.08 -2.34
CA HIS A 82 13.65 -3.63 -1.38
C HIS A 82 13.40 -2.68 -0.20
N ILE A 83 12.17 -2.68 0.31
CA ILE A 83 11.84 -2.03 1.58
C ILE A 83 12.10 -3.06 2.69
N PRO A 84 13.01 -2.81 3.64
CA PRO A 84 13.29 -3.70 4.75
C PRO A 84 12.16 -3.60 5.76
N VAL A 85 11.08 -4.32 5.48
CA VAL A 85 9.93 -4.48 6.37
C VAL A 85 10.35 -5.40 7.51
N LYS A 86 10.39 -4.86 8.72
CA LYS A 86 10.70 -5.60 9.95
C LYS A 86 9.48 -6.38 10.42
N GLU A 87 8.35 -5.69 10.51
CA GLU A 87 7.08 -6.24 10.99
C GLU A 87 5.95 -5.74 10.09
N MET A 88 4.97 -6.60 9.85
CA MET A 88 3.77 -6.26 9.09
C MET A 88 2.58 -6.93 9.74
N GLN A 89 1.56 -6.14 10.05
CA GLN A 89 0.29 -6.58 10.60
C GLN A 89 -0.83 -6.06 9.71
N SER A 90 -1.74 -6.95 9.32
CA SER A 90 -2.84 -6.64 8.42
C SER A 90 -4.16 -7.07 9.06
N THR A 91 -5.05 -6.09 9.21
CA THR A 91 -6.43 -6.23 9.63
C THR A 91 -7.33 -5.96 8.42
N GLN A 92 -8.63 -6.22 8.53
CA GLN A 92 -9.57 -6.04 7.43
C GLN A 92 -9.62 -4.61 6.88
N ASP A 93 -9.38 -3.61 7.74
CA ASP A 93 -9.52 -2.17 7.44
C ASP A 93 -8.21 -1.39 7.58
N SER A 94 -7.12 -2.06 7.95
CA SER A 94 -5.87 -1.40 8.30
C SER A 94 -4.64 -2.28 8.03
N LEU A 95 -3.55 -1.62 7.63
CA LEU A 95 -2.26 -2.22 7.36
C LEU A 95 -1.19 -1.43 8.11
N THR A 96 -0.54 -2.09 9.07
CA THR A 96 0.57 -1.53 9.84
C THR A 96 1.88 -2.16 9.39
N VAL A 97 2.86 -1.34 9.04
CA VAL A 97 4.16 -1.76 8.54
C VAL A 97 5.26 -1.04 9.29
N THR A 98 6.15 -1.79 9.93
CA THR A 98 7.34 -1.25 10.59
C THR A 98 8.56 -1.43 9.70
N ILE A 99 9.27 -0.34 9.43
CA ILE A 99 10.32 -0.24 8.42
C ILE A 99 11.56 0.42 9.03
N LEU A 100 12.75 -0.03 8.63
CA LEU A 100 14.00 0.57 9.06
C LEU A 100 14.36 1.82 8.24
N CYS A 101 14.74 2.90 8.95
CA CYS A 101 15.11 4.19 8.36
C CYS A 101 16.61 4.25 7.98
N TYR A 102 16.92 5.17 7.07
CA TYR A 102 18.29 5.55 6.66
C TYR A 102 18.71 6.89 7.31
N PRO A 103 20.03 7.14 7.43
CA PRO A 103 21.15 6.30 6.99
C PRO A 103 21.51 5.19 7.98
N LEU A 104 21.89 4.02 7.46
CA LEU A 104 22.30 2.85 8.27
C LEU A 104 23.58 3.12 9.09
N SER A 105 24.29 4.23 8.82
CA SER A 105 25.45 4.64 9.62
C SER A 105 25.09 4.95 11.07
N VAL A 106 23.86 5.43 11.33
CA VAL A 106 23.34 5.69 12.68
C VAL A 106 22.98 4.39 13.42
N LEU A 107 22.84 3.27 12.69
CA LEU A 107 22.57 1.95 13.27
C LEU A 107 23.78 1.32 13.96
N LYS A 108 25.01 1.77 13.65
CA LYS A 108 26.21 1.16 14.22
C LYS A 108 26.39 1.46 15.71
N ASP A 109 25.81 2.55 16.21
CA ASP A 109 26.00 3.02 17.58
C ASP A 109 24.76 2.95 18.47
N SER A 110 23.61 2.50 17.96
CA SER A 110 22.34 2.52 18.69
C SER A 110 21.78 1.11 18.94
N SER A 111 21.55 0.77 20.21
CA SER A 111 20.81 -0.42 20.64
C SER A 111 19.38 -0.48 20.05
N HIS A 112 18.87 0.65 19.55
CA HIS A 112 17.56 0.79 18.93
C HIS A 112 17.65 1.54 17.59
N PRO A 113 17.59 0.82 16.45
CA PRO A 113 17.48 1.41 15.13
C PRO A 113 16.37 2.43 15.00
N PRO A 114 16.57 3.58 14.33
CA PRO A 114 15.47 4.44 13.95
C PRO A 114 14.50 3.67 13.05
N GLN A 115 13.22 3.68 13.42
CA GLN A 115 12.15 2.93 12.79
C GLN A 115 11.01 3.87 12.42
N LEU A 116 10.41 3.59 11.26
CA LEU A 116 9.19 4.19 10.78
C LEU A 116 8.08 3.13 10.86
N LYS A 117 7.02 3.45 11.58
CA LYS A 117 5.79 2.67 11.58
C LYS A 117 4.75 3.41 10.74
N LEU A 118 4.42 2.83 9.59
CA LEU A 118 3.39 3.29 8.69
C LEU A 118 2.09 2.57 9.03
N ASN A 119 1.07 3.31 9.44
CA ASN A 119 -0.29 2.79 9.62
C ASN A 119 -1.16 3.32 8.49
N LEU A 120 -1.66 2.43 7.65
CA LEU A 120 -2.68 2.74 6.64
C LEU A 120 -4.01 2.23 7.15
N TYR A 121 -5.06 3.03 7.10
CA TYR A 121 -6.39 2.57 7.49
C TYR A 121 -7.48 3.28 6.69
N VAL A 122 -8.62 2.62 6.54
CA VAL A 122 -9.80 3.22 5.95
C VAL A 122 -10.54 3.99 7.03
N CYS A 123 -10.62 5.30 6.88
CA CYS A 123 -11.33 6.15 7.81
C CYS A 123 -12.84 5.91 7.69
N THR A 124 -13.50 5.60 8.82
CA THR A 124 -14.91 5.21 8.82
C THR A 124 -15.85 6.40 8.60
N SER A 125 -15.39 7.66 8.73
CA SER A 125 -16.23 8.84 8.53
C SER A 125 -16.40 9.23 7.06
N ASP A 126 -15.35 9.08 6.25
CA ASP A 126 -15.28 9.57 4.87
C ASP A 126 -14.81 8.49 3.87
N TYR A 127 -14.55 7.26 4.33
CA TYR A 127 -14.10 6.11 3.55
C TYR A 127 -12.83 6.35 2.75
N ARG A 128 -12.01 7.29 3.19
CA ARG A 128 -10.72 7.58 2.58
C ARG A 128 -9.63 6.73 3.22
N LEU A 129 -8.64 6.36 2.41
CA LEU A 129 -7.43 5.74 2.92
C LEU A 129 -6.54 6.83 3.51
N VAL A 130 -6.24 6.69 4.79
CA VAL A 130 -5.41 7.62 5.57
C VAL A 130 -4.10 6.93 5.91
N ALA A 131 -3.00 7.69 5.86
CA ALA A 131 -1.69 7.25 6.31
C ALA A 131 -1.31 7.99 7.60
N ARG A 132 -0.78 7.24 8.57
CA ARG A 132 -0.13 7.77 9.75
C ARG A 132 1.30 7.29 9.85
N LEU A 133 2.21 8.21 10.13
CA LEU A 133 3.65 7.95 10.20
C LEU A 133 4.13 8.16 11.64
N GLU A 134 4.56 7.08 12.29
CA GLU A 134 5.15 7.12 13.63
C GLU A 134 6.66 6.87 13.53
N TYR A 135 7.46 7.86 13.89
CA TYR A 135 8.91 7.72 13.95
C TYR A 135 9.36 7.38 15.37
N SER A 136 10.32 6.49 15.49
CA SER A 136 10.98 6.15 16.76
C SER A 136 12.49 6.12 16.58
N GLY A 137 13.25 6.59 17.57
CA GLY A 137 14.72 6.62 17.53
C GLY A 137 15.31 8.00 17.85
N ILE A 138 16.49 8.28 17.30
CA ILE A 138 17.25 9.52 17.52
C ILE A 138 17.13 10.39 16.25
N ASN A 139 17.12 11.71 16.40
CA ASN A 139 16.97 12.68 15.31
C ASN A 139 15.65 12.54 14.54
N LEU A 140 14.53 12.57 15.26
CA LEU A 140 13.21 12.46 14.66
C LEU A 140 12.86 13.68 13.80
N PRO A 141 12.12 13.49 12.69
CA PRO A 141 11.50 14.59 11.96
C PRO A 141 10.55 15.40 12.85
N SER A 142 10.29 16.66 12.48
CA SER A 142 9.31 17.47 13.21
C SER A 142 7.88 16.99 12.96
N ASP A 143 7.01 17.07 13.97
CA ASP A 143 5.59 16.67 13.82
C ASP A 143 4.89 17.44 12.69
N THR A 144 5.26 18.71 12.49
CA THR A 144 4.75 19.54 11.40
C THR A 144 5.11 18.96 10.04
N ASP A 145 6.38 18.56 9.83
CA ASP A 145 6.81 17.95 8.57
C ASP A 145 6.11 16.61 8.36
N VAL A 146 5.96 15.80 9.41
CA VAL A 146 5.27 14.50 9.34
C VAL A 146 3.82 14.68 8.90
N GLN A 147 3.09 15.65 9.49
CA GLN A 147 1.72 15.96 9.08
C GLN A 147 1.60 16.39 7.62
N ILE A 148 2.60 17.09 7.08
CA ILE A 148 2.62 17.45 5.66
C ILE A 148 2.71 16.20 4.80
N PHE A 149 3.58 15.24 5.15
CA PHE A 149 3.69 13.97 4.44
C PHE A 149 2.39 13.15 4.48
N GLU A 150 1.74 13.07 5.65
CA GLU A 150 0.45 12.38 5.81
C GLU A 150 -0.62 12.99 4.89
N ARG A 151 -0.76 14.33 4.89
CA ARG A 151 -1.70 15.04 4.01
C ARG A 151 -1.35 14.88 2.53
N PHE A 152 -0.06 14.90 2.21
CA PHE A 152 0.41 14.70 0.84
C PHE A 152 0.04 13.30 0.33
N PHE A 153 0.18 12.28 1.17
CA PHE A 153 -0.24 10.93 0.85
C PHE A 153 -1.72 10.87 0.48
N GLU A 154 -2.59 11.44 1.32
CA GLU A 154 -4.04 11.41 1.12
C GLU A 154 -4.50 12.14 -0.15
N SER A 155 -3.84 13.26 -0.50
CA SER A 155 -4.25 14.11 -1.62
C SER A 155 -3.59 13.76 -2.96
N HIS A 156 -2.36 13.21 -2.95
CA HIS A 156 -1.57 13.03 -4.17
C HIS A 156 -1.13 11.58 -4.40
N VAL A 157 -0.85 10.80 -3.36
CA VAL A 157 -0.34 9.42 -3.53
C VAL A 157 -1.49 8.42 -3.60
N CYS A 158 -2.46 8.52 -2.68
CA CYS A 158 -3.60 7.63 -2.62
C CYS A 158 -4.44 7.64 -3.92
N PRO A 159 -4.74 8.80 -4.54
CA PRO A 159 -5.54 8.82 -5.77
C PRO A 159 -4.85 8.19 -7.00
N LEU A 160 -3.52 8.02 -6.97
CA LEU A 160 -2.80 7.35 -8.05
C LEU A 160 -3.09 5.84 -8.11
N PHE A 161 -3.58 5.25 -7.00
CA PHE A 161 -3.93 3.84 -6.89
C PHE A 161 -2.86 2.90 -7.46
N ASN A 162 -1.61 3.24 -7.14
CA ASN A 162 -0.45 2.57 -7.66
C ASN A 162 0.47 2.22 -6.49
N GLU A 163 0.71 0.93 -6.30
CA GLU A 163 1.57 0.41 -5.25
C GLU A 163 3.00 0.94 -5.38
N MET A 164 3.49 1.16 -6.61
CA MET A 164 4.81 1.75 -6.84
C MET A 164 4.91 3.19 -6.37
N ALA A 165 3.82 3.96 -6.46
CA ALA A 165 3.78 5.31 -5.90
C ALA A 165 3.89 5.27 -4.37
N VAL A 166 3.19 4.32 -3.72
CA VAL A 166 3.29 4.10 -2.27
C VAL A 166 4.70 3.65 -1.88
N PHE A 167 5.31 2.71 -2.61
CA PHE A 167 6.68 2.27 -2.35
C PHE A 167 7.69 3.40 -2.46
N THR A 168 7.54 4.27 -3.46
CA THR A 168 8.39 5.44 -3.64
C THR A 168 8.20 6.44 -2.50
N PHE A 169 6.95 6.72 -2.14
CA PHE A 169 6.61 7.58 -1.00
C PHE A 169 7.23 7.05 0.31
N VAL A 170 7.06 5.76 0.59
CA VAL A 170 7.65 5.10 1.76
C VAL A 170 9.17 5.19 1.73
N SER A 171 9.78 5.03 0.55
CA SER A 171 11.24 5.15 0.41
C SER A 171 11.75 6.54 0.78
N ILE A 172 11.00 7.60 0.46
CA ILE A 172 11.30 8.96 0.91
C ILE A 172 11.08 9.09 2.42
N CYS A 173 9.98 8.56 2.95
CA CYS A 173 9.66 8.60 4.38
C CYS A 173 10.73 7.93 5.26
N ARG A 174 11.46 6.95 4.71
CA ARG A 174 12.58 6.27 5.38
C ARG A 174 13.81 7.16 5.57
N ILE A 175 13.91 8.30 4.89
CA ILE A 175 14.98 9.26 5.10
C ILE A 175 14.69 10.03 6.40
N ALA A 176 15.00 9.42 7.54
CA ALA A 176 14.77 10.01 8.86
C ALA A 176 15.87 11.01 9.25
N TYR A 177 16.48 11.69 8.28
CA TYR A 177 17.43 12.76 8.52
C TYR A 177 16.69 14.12 8.45
N PRO A 178 16.50 14.83 9.58
CA PRO A 178 15.55 15.95 9.66
C PRO A 178 15.75 17.05 8.60
N PRO A 179 16.98 17.48 8.24
CA PRO A 179 17.17 18.50 7.21
C PRO A 179 16.67 18.09 5.82
N ILE A 180 16.93 16.84 5.41
CA ILE A 180 16.47 16.34 4.11
C ILE A 180 14.96 16.11 4.16
N PHE A 181 14.46 15.53 5.24
CA PHE A 181 13.04 15.30 5.43
C PHE A 181 12.23 16.60 5.36
N SER A 182 12.67 17.64 6.08
CA SER A 182 12.03 18.96 6.05
C SER A 182 12.09 19.62 4.67
N SER A 183 13.18 19.42 3.92
CA SER A 183 13.27 19.90 2.53
C SER A 183 12.21 19.28 1.63
N PHE A 184 11.97 17.96 1.76
CA PHE A 184 10.88 17.29 1.05
C PHE A 184 9.50 17.75 1.54
N ALA A 185 9.33 17.95 2.84
CA ALA A 185 8.08 18.47 3.41
C ALA A 185 7.73 19.84 2.80
N GLN A 186 8.71 20.75 2.65
CA GLN A 186 8.47 22.04 2.00
C GLN A 186 8.04 21.91 0.52
N ILE A 187 8.64 20.97 -0.22
CA ILE A 187 8.25 20.69 -1.61
C ILE A 187 6.81 20.16 -1.66
N MET A 188 6.48 19.21 -0.80
CA MET A 188 5.13 18.64 -0.70
C MET A 188 4.10 19.68 -0.27
N LEU A 189 4.45 20.56 0.67
CA LEU A 189 3.61 21.67 1.11
C LEU A 189 3.34 22.65 -0.04
N ALA A 190 4.35 22.98 -0.84
CA ALA A 190 4.17 23.85 -2.00
C ALA A 190 3.27 23.24 -3.08
N GLN A 191 3.17 21.90 -3.16
CA GLN A 191 2.22 21.21 -4.03
C GLN A 191 0.82 21.13 -3.43
N LEU A 192 0.70 20.96 -2.11
CA LEU A 192 -0.58 20.94 -1.39
C LEU A 192 -1.26 22.31 -1.37
N ASP A 193 -0.51 23.38 -1.13
CA ASP A 193 -0.99 24.75 -1.11
C ASP A 193 -0.11 25.63 -2.03
N PRO A 194 -0.38 25.61 -3.34
CA PRO A 194 0.45 26.28 -4.33
C PRO A 194 0.20 27.80 -4.32
N GLN A 195 0.87 28.49 -3.41
CA GLN A 195 0.96 29.95 -3.33
C GLN A 195 1.34 30.56 -4.69
N ALA A 196 0.74 31.72 -5.02
CA ALA A 196 0.96 32.41 -6.30
C ALA A 196 2.43 32.80 -6.55
N ASN A 197 3.24 32.88 -5.49
CA ASN A 197 4.60 33.43 -5.52
C ASN A 197 5.67 32.36 -5.78
N TYR A 198 5.30 31.10 -5.95
CA TYR A 198 6.25 30.03 -6.21
C TYR A 198 6.83 30.16 -7.63
N ARG A 199 8.15 30.37 -7.73
CA ARG A 199 8.88 30.66 -8.99
C ARG A 199 8.74 29.61 -10.09
N TRP A 200 8.29 28.39 -9.79
CA TRP A 200 8.12 27.32 -10.78
C TRP A 200 6.79 27.40 -11.56
N LYS A 201 5.85 28.30 -11.18
CA LYS A 201 4.63 28.59 -11.95
C LYS A 201 4.86 29.49 -13.19
N SER A 202 6.07 30.00 -13.41
CA SER A 202 6.36 31.01 -14.46
C SER A 202 6.64 30.46 -15.87
N ILE A 203 6.39 29.19 -16.18
CA ILE A 203 6.79 28.61 -17.49
C ILE A 203 5.60 28.22 -18.39
N TYR A 204 4.37 28.29 -17.89
CA TYR A 204 3.18 28.02 -18.71
C TYR A 204 2.08 29.05 -18.43
N SER A 205 2.26 30.26 -18.96
CA SER A 205 1.19 31.24 -19.16
C SER A 205 1.16 31.63 -20.63
#